data_AF-A0A7G5C3D3-F1
#
_entry.id   AF-A0A7G5C3D3-F1
#
_cell.length_a   1.000
_cell.length_b   1.000
_cell.length_c   1.000
_cell.angle_alpha   90.00
_cell.angle_beta   90.00
_cell.angle_gamma   90.00
#
_symmetry.space_group_name_H-M   'P 1'
#
loop_
_entity.id
_entity.type
_entity.pdbx_description
1 polymer ?
#
loop_
_entity_poly.entity_id
_entity_poly.type
_entity_poly.pdbx_seq_one_letter_code
_entity_poly.pdbx_strand_id
1 'polypeptide(L)' 'MKKEKAPLHGNIVKTMMIGNTTINFCDDCIVKTPEELEKVLDRFHAAGWAIIEELVAKGESV' A
#
# COMPACT_ATOMS: atom_id res chain seq x y z
N MET A 1 -25.65 -20.36 -7.02
CA MET A 1 -24.44 -20.16 -6.18
C MET A 1 -23.76 -18.89 -6.64
N LYS A 2 -23.70 -17.85 -5.80
CA LYS A 2 -22.98 -16.61 -6.14
C LYS A 2 -21.49 -16.90 -5.97
N LYS A 3 -20.71 -16.79 -7.04
CA LYS A 3 -19.25 -16.94 -6.97
C LYS A 3 -18.70 -15.74 -6.22
N GLU A 4 -18.33 -15.93 -4.95
CA GLU A 4 -17.53 -14.95 -4.22
C GLU A 4 -16.18 -14.83 -4.94
N LYS A 5 -15.80 -13.60 -5.31
CA LYS A 5 -14.48 -13.32 -5.87
C LYS A 5 -13.45 -13.72 -4.81
N ALA A 6 -12.47 -14.54 -5.17
CA ALA A 6 -11.33 -14.81 -4.32
C ALA A 6 -10.69 -13.46 -3.92
N PRO A 7 -10.31 -13.28 -2.65
CA PRO A 7 -9.64 -12.05 -2.23
C PRO A 7 -8.34 -11.92 -3.02
N LEU A 8 -8.03 -10.69 -3.48
CA LEU A 8 -6.84 -10.37 -4.27
C LEU A 8 -5.52 -10.57 -3.49
N HIS A 9 -5.61 -10.88 -2.20
CA HIS A 9 -4.53 -11.04 -1.25
C HIS A 9 -4.94 -12.15 -0.26
N GLY A 10 -3.97 -12.70 0.44
CA GLY A 10 -4.06 -13.74 1.46
C GLY A 10 -4.86 -13.30 2.68
N ASN A 11 -4.84 -14.11 3.72
CA ASN A 11 -5.70 -13.88 4.86
C ASN A 11 -5.27 -12.60 5.58
N ILE A 12 -6.22 -11.69 5.83
CA ILE A 12 -5.98 -10.53 6.69
C ILE A 12 -5.74 -11.06 8.11
N VAL A 13 -4.52 -10.89 8.61
CA VAL A 13 -4.12 -11.31 9.97
C VAL A 13 -4.31 -10.20 10.98
N LYS A 14 -4.35 -8.94 10.53
CA LYS A 14 -4.56 -7.78 11.39
C LYS A 14 -5.11 -6.60 10.60
N THR A 15 -6.04 -5.87 11.21
CA THR A 15 -6.50 -4.57 10.71
C THR A 15 -6.18 -3.52 11.75
N MET A 16 -5.65 -2.37 11.30
CA MET A 16 -5.46 -1.19 12.14
C MET A 16 -6.04 0.04 11.45
N MET A 17 -6.48 1.00 12.26
CA MET A 17 -6.97 2.28 11.79
C MET A 17 -6.03 3.41 12.23
N ILE A 18 -5.69 4.28 11.28
CA ILE A 18 -4.95 5.52 11.56
C ILE A 18 -5.77 6.66 10.93
N GLY A 19 -6.36 7.53 11.75
CA GLY A 19 -7.27 8.56 11.27
C GLY A 19 -8.45 7.96 10.52
N ASN A 20 -8.65 8.36 9.26
CA ASN A 20 -9.66 7.79 8.36
C ASN A 20 -9.15 6.59 7.53
N THR A 21 -7.88 6.21 7.69
CA THR A 21 -7.23 5.19 6.87
C THR A 21 -7.31 3.84 7.56
N THR A 22 -7.73 2.82 6.81
CA THR A 22 -7.73 1.42 7.25
C THR A 22 -6.55 0.71 6.62
N ILE A 23 -5.71 0.09 7.46
CA ILE A 23 -4.53 -0.68 7.04
C ILE A 23 -4.79 -2.14 7.38
N ASN A 24 -4.72 -3.01 6.39
CA ASN A 24 -4.82 -4.45 6.55
C ASN A 24 -3.44 -5.09 6.35
N PHE A 25 -3.02 -5.91 7.30
CA PHE A 25 -1.87 -6.78 7.20
C PHE A 25 -2.34 -8.16 6.75
N CYS A 26 -1.77 -8.69 5.68
CA CYS A 26 -2.07 -10.03 5.16
C CYS A 26 -0.87 -10.96 5.32
N ASP A 27 -1.13 -12.26 5.45
CA ASP A 27 -0.10 -13.30 5.62
C ASP A 27 0.75 -13.57 4.36
N ASP A 28 0.26 -13.18 3.19
CA ASP A 28 0.88 -13.40 1.89
C ASP A 28 1.65 -12.19 1.34
N CYS A 29 1.50 -11.02 1.97
CA CYS A 29 2.18 -9.78 1.57
C CYS A 29 3.62 -9.68 2.13
N ILE A 30 4.19 -10.78 2.63
CA ILE A 30 5.56 -10.83 3.15
C ILE A 30 6.52 -10.97 1.98
N VAL A 31 7.30 -9.93 1.73
CA VAL A 31 8.39 -9.92 0.76
C VAL A 31 9.48 -10.91 1.18
N LYS A 32 9.90 -11.80 0.29
CA LYS A 32 10.82 -12.90 0.62
C LYS A 32 12.25 -12.68 0.11
N THR A 33 12.44 -11.82 -0.89
CA THR A 33 13.76 -11.55 -1.46
C THR A 33 14.12 -10.05 -1.43
N PRO A 34 15.42 -9.71 -1.43
CA PRO A 34 15.87 -8.33 -1.53
C PRO A 34 15.36 -7.61 -2.78
N GLU A 35 15.31 -8.28 -3.93
CA GLU A 35 14.88 -7.69 -5.20
C GLU A 35 13.39 -7.35 -5.21
N GLU A 36 12.57 -8.17 -4.56
CA GLU A 36 11.15 -7.88 -4.36
C GLU A 36 10.96 -6.71 -3.39
N LEU A 37 11.82 -6.58 -2.38
CA LEU A 37 11.79 -5.47 -1.43
C LEU A 37 12.11 -4.15 -2.13
N GLU A 38 13.15 -4.12 -2.94
CA GLU A 38 13.52 -2.96 -3.75
C GLU A 38 12.36 -2.50 -4.64
N LYS A 39 11.68 -3.43 -5.33
CA LYS A 39 10.49 -3.09 -6.15
C LYS A 39 9.35 -2.48 -5.33
N VAL A 40 9.12 -2.97 -4.11
CA VAL A 40 8.09 -2.40 -3.22
C VAL A 40 8.48 -0.99 -2.79
N LEU A 41 9.75 -0.77 -2.43
CA LEU A 41 10.27 0.54 -2.04
C LEU A 41 10.23 1.53 -3.20
N ASP A 42 10.58 1.12 -4.42
CA ASP A 42 10.51 1.97 -5.61
C ASP A 42 9.08 2.44 -5.87
N ARG A 43 8.10 1.53 -5.77
CA ARG A 43 6.68 1.87 -5.92
C ARG A 43 6.20 2.81 -4.82
N PHE A 44 6.66 2.58 -3.59
CA PHE A 44 6.35 3.44 -2.45
C PHE A 44 6.91 4.86 -2.65
N HIS A 45 8.17 4.99 -3.07
CA HIS A 45 8.78 6.28 -3.37
C HIS A 45 8.10 6.99 -4.54
N ALA A 46 7.79 6.27 -5.63
CA ALA A 46 7.12 6.84 -6.79
C ALA A 46 5.74 7.42 -6.41
N ALA A 47 4.96 6.69 -5.61
CA ALA A 47 3.67 7.17 -5.11
C ALA A 47 3.84 8.40 -4.19
N GLY A 48 4.81 8.35 -3.27
CA GLY A 48 5.10 9.46 -2.37
C GLY A 48 5.48 10.74 -3.13
N TRP A 49 6.37 10.63 -4.12
CA TRP A 49 6.79 11.77 -4.93
C TRP A 49 5.65 12.36 -5.76
N ALA A 50 4.81 11.52 -6.37
CA ALA A 50 3.65 12.00 -7.12
C ALA A 50 2.70 12.83 -6.24
N ILE A 51 2.50 12.42 -4.98
CA ILE A 51 1.69 13.16 -4.00
C ILE A 51 2.37 14.50 -3.66
N ILE A 52 3.68 14.49 -3.38
CA ILE A 52 4.45 15.70 -3.05
C ILE A 52 4.37 16.71 -4.21
N GLU A 53 4.58 16.26 -5.45
CA GLU A 53 4.49 17.11 -6.64
C GLU A 53 3.10 17.75 -6.77
N GLU A 54 2.04 16.99 -6.52
CA GLU A 54 0.67 17.51 -6.53
C GLU A 54 0.44 18.56 -5.43
N LEU A 55 0.97 18.35 -4.23
CA LEU A 55 0.86 19.30 -3.12
C LEU A 55 1.64 20.60 -3.41
N VAL A 56 2.86 20.49 -3.93
CA VAL A 56 3.65 21.66 -4.35
C VAL A 56 2.94 22.44 -5.45
N ALA A 57 2.34 21.75 -6.44
CA ALA A 57 1.58 22.40 -7.52
C ALA A 57 0.34 23.15 -7.00
N LYS A 58 -0.22 22.72 -5.86
CA LYS A 58 -1.32 23.41 -5.15
C LYS A 58 -0.85 24.56 -4.25
N GLY A 59 0.47 24.77 -4.12
CA GLY A 59 1.07 25.79 -3.25
C GLY A 59 1.12 25.38 -1.78
N GLU A 60 0.99 24.08 -1.47
CA GLU A 60 1.14 23.56 -0.12
C GLU A 60 2.63 23.38 0.22
N SER A 61 2.98 23.59 1.50
CA SER A 61 4.33 23.30 2.00
C SER A 61 4.41 21.81 2.38
N VAL A 62 5.48 21.15 1.95
CA VAL A 62 5.69 19.70 2.11
C VAL A 62 7.00 19.42 2.83
#